data_AF-A0A0J1HTH1-F1
#
_entry.id   AF-A0A0J1HTH1-F1
#
_cell.length_a   1.000
_cell.length_b   1.000
_cell.length_c   1.000
_cell.angle_alpha   90.00
_cell.angle_beta   90.00
_cell.angle_gamma   90.00
#
_symmetry.space_group_name_H-M   'P 1'
#
loop_
_entity.id
_entity.type
_entity.pdbx_description
1 polymer ?
#
loop_
_entity_poly.entity_id
_entity_poly.type
_entity_poly.pdbx_seq_one_letter_code
_entity_poly.pdbx_strand_id
1 'polypeptide(L)'
;MKDNYYKVLSMWILQILFYFTTVHVTQYEHALIFTIIYVIVNVLFLFLPDKTAFVLFILGTIISVFYLFYQAWLYLWSTSEQWQYIITHFLMAANFFIVYISTHLLKKVIHENKELTERVRTLEQYIGESKLLTRQEFERRQALLINAMNRRNETGVMIYFDFTSFSKYTKESVMDRVASLLVGTIRADFDLAAKYDNNTLVILLQNTNEAGADIVMNRLKPKMEQWLAAEAIQDIKISREQIGNKGQTLL
;
A
#
# COMPACT_ATOMS: atom_id res chain seq x y z
N MET A 1 12.67 0.99 9.92
CA MET A 1 12.37 1.71 8.66
C MET A 1 13.33 2.85 8.37
N LYS A 2 13.52 3.84 9.26
CA LYS A 2 14.50 4.93 9.05
C LYS A 2 15.89 4.41 8.69
N ASP A 3 16.39 3.42 9.42
CA ASP A 3 17.73 2.86 9.17
C ASP A 3 17.86 2.13 7.82
N ASN A 4 16.82 1.44 7.37
CA ASN A 4 16.82 0.76 6.07
C ASN A 4 16.72 1.78 4.92
N TYR A 5 15.96 2.86 5.10
CA TYR A 5 15.89 3.96 4.14
C TYR A 5 17.25 4.65 3.98
N TYR A 6 17.91 5.03 5.08
CA TYR A 6 19.24 5.66 5.01
C TYR A 6 20.29 4.73 4.40
N LYS A 7 20.22 3.42 4.66
CA LYS A 7 21.10 2.42 4.01
C LYS A 7 20.90 2.38 2.50
N VAL A 8 19.65 2.32 2.02
CA VAL A 8 19.37 2.35 0.57
C VAL A 8 19.86 3.66 -0.03
N LEU A 9 19.53 4.80 0.58
CA LEU A 9 19.96 6.11 0.09
C LEU A 9 21.50 6.23 0.05
N SER A 10 22.20 5.79 1.10
CA SER A 10 23.66 5.80 1.12
C SER A 10 24.28 4.90 0.05
N MET A 11 23.65 3.75 -0.24
CA MET A 11 24.11 2.85 -1.32
C MET A 11 23.90 3.47 -2.70
N TRP A 12 22.80 4.20 -2.93
CA TRP A 12 22.56 4.94 -4.16
C TRP A 12 23.54 6.11 -4.33
N ILE A 13 23.83 6.85 -3.28
CA ILE A 13 24.85 7.90 -3.30
C ILE A 13 26.22 7.29 -3.62
N LEU A 14 26.59 6.19 -2.94
CA LEU A 14 27.82 5.46 -3.22
C LEU A 14 27.88 4.99 -4.67
N GLN A 15 26.79 4.45 -5.20
CA GLN A 15 26.67 4.01 -6.58
C GLN A 15 26.95 5.14 -7.57
N ILE A 16 26.34 6.31 -7.38
CA ILE A 16 26.53 7.48 -8.24
C ILE A 16 27.98 7.98 -8.16
N LEU A 17 28.53 8.13 -6.95
CA LEU A 17 29.91 8.58 -6.75
C LEU A 17 30.91 7.60 -7.37
N PHE A 18 30.68 6.30 -7.20
CA PHE A 18 31.56 5.26 -7.73
C PHE A 18 31.51 5.19 -9.26
N TYR A 19 30.34 5.38 -9.87
CA TYR A 19 30.17 5.52 -11.31
C TYR A 19 31.00 6.70 -11.86
N PHE A 20 30.84 7.90 -11.29
CA PHE A 20 31.59 9.08 -11.75
C PHE A 20 33.10 8.94 -11.56
N THR A 21 33.52 8.37 -10.43
CA THR A 21 34.94 8.09 -10.15
C THR A 21 35.50 7.13 -11.20
N THR A 22 34.74 6.08 -11.56
CA THR A 22 35.18 5.09 -12.55
C THR A 22 35.33 5.73 -13.93
N VAL A 23 34.34 6.50 -14.39
CA VAL A 23 34.39 7.19 -15.69
C VAL A 23 35.56 8.19 -15.73
N HIS A 24 35.80 8.92 -14.65
CA HIS A 24 36.88 9.90 -14.58
C HIS A 24 38.28 9.27 -14.55
N VAL A 25 38.50 8.26 -13.69
CA VAL A 25 39.80 7.60 -13.50
C VAL A 25 40.24 6.83 -14.75
N THR A 26 39.30 6.19 -15.43
CA THR A 26 39.61 5.34 -16.59
C THR A 26 39.70 6.12 -17.90
N GLN A 27 39.36 7.42 -17.89
CA GLN A 27 39.22 8.25 -19.11
C GLN A 27 38.47 7.50 -20.23
N TYR A 28 37.41 6.77 -19.86
CA TYR A 28 36.77 5.79 -20.73
C TYR A 28 36.42 6.45 -22.08
N GLU A 29 37.18 6.12 -23.14
CA GLU A 29 36.92 6.65 -24.50
C GLU A 29 35.48 6.34 -24.94
N HIS A 30 34.92 5.27 -24.38
CA HIS A 30 33.56 4.81 -24.61
C HIS A 30 32.61 5.06 -23.42
N ALA A 31 32.83 6.13 -22.65
CA ALA A 31 32.01 6.47 -21.48
C ALA A 31 30.50 6.47 -21.77
N LEU A 32 30.09 6.95 -22.95
CA LEU A 32 28.69 6.94 -23.38
C LEU A 32 28.14 5.50 -23.49
N ILE A 33 28.88 4.60 -24.14
CA ILE A 33 28.49 3.19 -24.28
C ILE A 33 28.40 2.53 -22.91
N PHE A 34 29.40 2.78 -22.05
CA PHE A 34 29.39 2.29 -20.67
C PHE A 34 28.15 2.79 -19.91
N THR A 35 27.81 4.08 -20.04
CA THR A 35 26.60 4.66 -19.42
C THR A 35 25.33 3.95 -19.88
N ILE A 36 25.18 3.70 -21.19
CA ILE A 36 24.01 3.04 -21.74
C ILE A 36 23.88 1.62 -21.17
N ILE A 37 24.97 0.84 -21.20
CA ILE A 37 24.98 -0.52 -20.64
C ILE A 37 24.67 -0.47 -19.15
N TYR A 38 25.24 0.48 -18.43
CA TYR A 38 25.02 0.67 -17.00
C TYR A 38 23.55 0.91 -16.68
N VAL A 39 22.88 1.81 -17.40
CA VAL A 39 21.44 2.08 -17.24
C VAL A 39 20.61 0.85 -17.59
N ILE A 40 20.91 0.17 -18.70
CA ILE A 40 20.20 -1.06 -19.10
C ILE A 40 20.29 -2.11 -18.00
N VAL A 41 21.47 -2.33 -17.43
CA VAL A 41 21.65 -3.32 -16.35
C VAL A 41 20.90 -2.91 -15.08
N ASN A 42 20.87 -1.63 -14.71
CA ASN A 42 20.08 -1.14 -13.57
C ASN A 42 18.59 -1.44 -13.77
N VAL A 43 18.05 -1.10 -14.95
CA VAL A 43 16.66 -1.34 -15.30
C VAL A 43 16.37 -2.84 -15.32
N LEU A 44 17.23 -3.65 -15.95
CA LEU A 44 17.09 -5.09 -16.02
C LEU A 44 17.05 -5.72 -14.62
N PHE A 45 17.97 -5.35 -13.74
CA PHE A 45 18.05 -5.88 -12.38
C PHE A 45 16.85 -5.48 -11.53
N LEU A 46 16.20 -4.35 -11.81
CA LEU A 46 14.98 -3.93 -11.10
C LEU A 46 13.82 -4.90 -11.35
N PHE A 47 13.69 -5.43 -12.57
CA PHE A 47 12.56 -6.29 -12.95
C PHE A 47 12.81 -7.78 -12.76
N LEU A 48 14.07 -8.22 -12.71
CA LEU A 48 14.39 -9.64 -12.55
C LEU A 48 14.30 -10.10 -11.08
N PRO A 49 14.02 -11.38 -10.82
CA PRO A 49 14.21 -11.97 -9.49
C PRO A 49 15.68 -11.87 -9.04
N ASP A 50 15.92 -11.67 -7.75
CA ASP A 50 17.27 -11.41 -7.21
C ASP A 50 18.26 -12.56 -7.50
N LYS A 51 17.79 -13.80 -7.48
CA LYS A 51 18.60 -14.98 -7.85
C LYS A 51 19.02 -14.91 -9.31
N THR A 52 18.10 -14.54 -10.21
CA THR A 52 18.36 -14.43 -11.65
C THR A 52 19.32 -13.28 -11.94
N ALA A 53 19.13 -12.11 -11.31
CA ALA A 53 20.02 -10.97 -11.45
C ALA A 53 21.44 -11.31 -10.98
N PHE A 54 21.58 -12.03 -9.86
CA PHE A 54 22.89 -12.50 -9.38
C PHE A 54 23.57 -13.44 -10.37
N VAL A 55 22.84 -14.44 -10.89
CA VAL A 55 23.38 -15.37 -11.88
C VAL A 55 23.84 -14.64 -13.14
N LEU A 56 23.06 -13.67 -13.64
CA LEU A 56 23.44 -12.86 -14.80
C LEU A 56 24.67 -12.00 -14.53
N PHE A 57 24.79 -11.42 -13.33
CA PHE A 57 25.99 -10.68 -12.92
C PHE A 57 27.24 -11.56 -12.94
N ILE A 58 27.17 -12.77 -12.37
CA ILE A 58 28.28 -13.72 -12.35
C ILE A 58 28.63 -14.17 -13.78
N LEU A 59 27.63 -14.54 -14.59
CA LEU A 59 27.86 -14.94 -15.99
C LEU A 59 28.49 -13.81 -16.80
N GLY A 60 27.97 -12.59 -16.71
CA GLY A 60 28.54 -11.43 -17.40
C GLY A 60 29.97 -11.12 -16.98
N THR A 61 30.27 -11.26 -15.68
CA THR A 61 31.63 -11.08 -15.15
C THR A 61 32.58 -12.15 -15.68
N ILE A 62 32.18 -13.42 -15.66
CA ILE A 62 33.01 -14.53 -16.17
C ILE A 62 33.24 -14.39 -17.68
N ILE A 63 32.18 -14.17 -18.46
CA ILE A 63 32.27 -14.02 -19.91
C ILE A 63 33.19 -12.86 -20.29
N SER A 64 33.07 -11.72 -19.59
CA SER A 64 33.93 -10.56 -19.86
C SER A 64 35.39 -10.80 -19.51
N VAL A 65 35.72 -11.54 -18.44
CA VAL A 65 37.11 -11.93 -18.13
C VAL A 65 37.68 -12.82 -19.23
N PHE A 66 36.94 -13.85 -19.66
CA PHE A 66 37.40 -14.72 -20.75
C PHE A 66 37.54 -13.98 -22.08
N TYR A 67 36.66 -13.02 -22.35
CA TYR A 67 36.77 -12.15 -23.52
C TYR A 67 38.05 -11.32 -23.47
N LEU A 68 38.34 -10.65 -22.35
CA LEU A 68 39.56 -9.86 -22.20
C LEU A 68 40.82 -10.73 -22.28
N PHE A 69 40.79 -11.93 -21.72
CA PHE A 69 41.88 -12.90 -21.86
C PHE A 69 42.12 -13.28 -23.32
N TYR A 70 41.05 -13.56 -24.07
CA TYR A 70 41.13 -13.84 -25.51
C TYR A 70 41.68 -12.66 -26.32
N GLN A 71 41.26 -11.43 -26.00
CA GLN A 71 41.79 -10.22 -26.63
C GLN A 71 43.28 -10.04 -26.31
N ALA A 72 43.68 -10.19 -25.06
CA ALA A 72 45.08 -10.11 -24.65
C ALA A 72 45.98 -11.09 -25.42
N TRP A 73 45.47 -12.31 -25.63
CA TRP A 73 46.16 -13.34 -26.40
C TRP A 73 46.27 -12.98 -27.89
N LEU A 74 45.19 -12.52 -28.51
CA LEU A 74 45.16 -12.17 -29.94
C LEU A 74 46.03 -10.96 -30.29
N TYR A 75 45.95 -9.91 -29.48
CA TYR A 75 46.60 -8.63 -29.74
C TYR A 75 47.96 -8.51 -29.06
N LEU A 76 48.43 -9.56 -28.40
CA LEU A 76 49.74 -9.63 -27.74
C LEU A 76 49.95 -8.44 -26.79
N TRP A 77 48.96 -8.15 -25.94
CA TRP A 77 49.00 -7.02 -25.02
C TRP A 77 50.25 -7.06 -24.15
N SER A 78 50.94 -5.93 -24.08
CA SER A 78 52.04 -5.68 -23.17
C SER A 78 51.58 -5.79 -21.71
N THR A 79 52.53 -5.99 -20.79
CA THR A 79 52.24 -6.03 -19.36
C THR A 79 51.52 -4.76 -18.87
N SER A 80 51.84 -3.59 -19.43
CA SER A 80 51.18 -2.33 -19.08
C SER A 80 49.71 -2.32 -19.50
N GLU A 81 49.41 -2.74 -20.73
CA GLU A 81 48.04 -2.81 -21.25
C GLU A 81 47.20 -3.82 -20.45
N GLN A 82 47.77 -4.99 -20.14
CA GLN A 82 47.10 -5.99 -19.30
C GLN A 82 46.72 -5.41 -17.93
N TRP A 83 47.62 -4.68 -17.28
CA TRP A 83 47.32 -4.01 -16.01
C TRP A 83 46.17 -3.00 -16.12
N GLN A 84 46.15 -2.20 -17.18
CA GLN A 84 45.07 -1.23 -17.41
C GLN A 84 43.71 -1.92 -17.58
N TYR A 85 43.64 -2.99 -18.37
CA TYR A 85 42.40 -3.75 -18.56
C TYR A 85 41.96 -4.51 -17.30
N ILE A 86 42.89 -5.03 -16.50
CA ILE A 86 42.58 -5.66 -15.20
C ILE A 86 41.94 -4.64 -14.25
N ILE A 87 42.54 -3.47 -14.10
CA ILE A 87 42.02 -2.41 -13.23
C ILE A 87 40.64 -1.96 -13.72
N THR A 88 40.50 -1.73 -15.02
CA THR A 88 39.25 -1.28 -15.64
C THR A 88 38.14 -2.31 -15.46
N HIS A 89 38.43 -3.60 -15.69
CA HIS A 89 37.48 -4.69 -15.49
C HIS A 89 37.06 -4.81 -14.03
N PHE A 90 38.00 -4.74 -13.10
CA PHE A 90 37.71 -4.77 -11.68
C PHE A 90 36.78 -3.63 -11.25
N LEU A 91 37.05 -2.40 -11.69
CA LEU A 91 36.20 -1.24 -11.42
C LEU A 91 34.80 -1.42 -12.04
N MET A 92 34.72 -1.93 -13.26
CA MET A 92 33.45 -2.24 -13.92
C MET A 92 32.65 -3.31 -13.15
N ALA A 93 33.28 -4.41 -12.76
CA ALA A 93 32.65 -5.48 -12.00
C ALA A 93 32.16 -4.98 -10.63
N ALA A 94 32.97 -4.16 -9.93
CA ALA A 94 32.57 -3.52 -8.68
C ALA A 94 31.36 -2.59 -8.86
N ASN A 95 31.31 -1.82 -9.95
CA ASN A 95 30.15 -0.98 -10.28
C ASN A 95 28.88 -1.81 -10.44
N PHE A 96 28.94 -2.86 -11.26
CA PHE A 96 27.78 -3.73 -11.48
C PHE A 96 27.37 -4.51 -10.22
N PHE A 97 28.34 -4.83 -9.36
CA PHE A 97 28.05 -5.41 -8.06
C PHE A 97 27.31 -4.44 -7.13
N ILE A 98 27.72 -3.17 -7.09
CA ILE A 98 27.02 -2.12 -6.33
C ILE A 98 25.60 -1.92 -6.87
N VAL A 99 25.41 -1.93 -8.20
CA VAL A 99 24.07 -1.90 -8.82
C VAL A 99 23.22 -3.07 -8.32
N TYR A 100 23.78 -4.28 -8.34
CA TYR A 100 23.10 -5.49 -7.87
C TYR A 100 22.67 -5.37 -6.40
N ILE A 101 23.60 -5.03 -5.49
CA ILE A 101 23.28 -4.91 -4.06
C ILE A 101 22.27 -3.79 -3.82
N SER A 102 22.44 -2.63 -4.44
CA SER A 102 21.54 -1.48 -4.25
C SER A 102 20.12 -1.82 -4.69
N THR A 103 19.98 -2.54 -5.80
CA THR A 103 18.69 -3.01 -6.31
C THR A 103 18.06 -4.06 -5.38
N HIS A 104 18.85 -5.02 -4.89
CA HIS A 104 18.39 -6.01 -3.93
C HIS A 104 17.85 -5.36 -2.63
N LEU A 105 18.61 -4.41 -2.07
CA LEU A 105 18.19 -3.68 -0.88
C LEU A 105 16.92 -2.85 -1.12
N LEU A 106 16.81 -2.19 -2.28
CA LEU A 106 15.62 -1.44 -2.65
C LEU A 106 14.39 -2.35 -2.69
N LYS A 107 14.46 -3.50 -3.36
CA LYS A 107 13.34 -4.46 -3.42
C LYS A 107 12.95 -4.97 -2.05
N LYS A 108 13.93 -5.26 -1.19
CA LYS A 108 13.68 -5.68 0.19
C LYS A 108 12.88 -4.62 0.96
N VAL A 109 13.28 -3.35 0.86
CA VAL A 109 12.57 -2.23 1.51
C VAL A 109 11.16 -2.07 0.94
N ILE A 110 10.97 -2.19 -0.37
CA ILE A 110 9.64 -2.13 -0.99
C ILE A 110 8.74 -3.24 -0.46
N HIS A 111 9.26 -4.46 -0.36
CA HIS A 111 8.51 -5.61 0.14
C HIS A 111 8.13 -5.45 1.62
N GLU A 112 9.09 -5.09 2.48
CA GLU A 112 8.85 -4.82 3.89
C GLU A 112 7.83 -3.68 4.08
N ASN A 113 7.94 -2.61 3.30
CA ASN A 113 7.01 -1.48 3.36
C ASN A 113 5.59 -1.91 3.00
N LYS A 114 5.42 -2.73 1.95
CA LYS A 114 4.11 -3.26 1.56
C LYS A 114 3.50 -4.12 2.67
N GLU A 115 4.29 -5.05 3.23
CA GLU A 115 3.84 -5.92 4.32
C GLU A 115 3.46 -5.10 5.58
N LEU A 116 4.29 -4.12 5.95
CA LEU A 116 4.00 -3.23 7.06
C LEU A 116 2.76 -2.38 6.82
N THR A 117 2.55 -1.88 5.60
CA THR A 117 1.34 -1.12 5.24
C THR A 117 0.10 -1.99 5.35
N GLU A 118 0.16 -3.24 4.90
CA GLU A 118 -0.94 -4.21 5.06
C GLU A 118 -1.22 -4.53 6.54
N ARG A 119 -0.17 -4.68 7.35
CA ARG A 119 -0.30 -4.89 8.80
C ARG A 119 -0.86 -3.68 9.51
N VAL A 120 -0.40 -2.48 9.19
CA VAL A 120 -0.95 -1.22 9.71
C VAL A 120 -2.41 -1.11 9.34
N ARG A 121 -2.80 -1.36 8.08
CA ARG A 121 -4.21 -1.39 7.65
C ARG A 121 -5.05 -2.41 8.43
N THR A 122 -4.44 -3.50 8.87
CA THR A 122 -5.11 -4.53 9.68
C THR A 122 -5.20 -4.13 11.16
N LEU A 123 -4.19 -3.44 11.69
CA LEU A 123 -4.07 -3.04 13.10
C LEU A 123 -4.74 -1.69 13.40
N GLU A 124 -4.80 -0.79 12.43
CA GLU A 124 -5.67 0.36 12.45
C GLU A 124 -7.09 -0.19 12.49
N GLN A 125 -7.63 -0.30 13.70
CA GLN A 125 -8.99 -0.75 14.04
C GLN A 125 -10.09 0.19 13.49
N TYR A 126 -9.72 1.06 12.54
CA TYR A 126 -10.52 2.04 11.87
C TYR A 126 -10.19 2.04 10.37
N ILE A 127 -11.20 2.14 9.51
CA ILE A 127 -11.00 2.07 8.06
C ILE A 127 -10.65 3.44 7.50
N GLY A 128 -9.36 3.68 7.29
CA GLY A 128 -8.83 4.88 6.62
C GLY A 128 -9.20 6.20 7.30
N GLU A 129 -9.29 7.28 6.52
CA GLU A 129 -9.67 8.63 7.00
C GLU A 129 -11.10 8.70 7.58
N SER A 130 -11.94 7.70 7.30
CA SER A 130 -13.36 7.72 7.63
C SER A 130 -13.68 7.48 9.11
N LYS A 131 -12.71 7.05 9.93
CA LYS A 131 -12.92 6.64 11.34
C LYS A 131 -14.04 5.59 11.54
N LEU A 132 -14.41 4.83 10.51
CA LEU A 132 -15.35 3.72 10.65
C LEU A 132 -14.71 2.55 11.39
N LEU A 133 -15.44 1.89 12.28
CA LEU A 133 -15.00 0.65 12.93
C LEU A 133 -14.93 -0.50 11.92
N THR A 134 -14.06 -1.46 12.20
CA THR A 134 -14.09 -2.78 11.52
C THR A 134 -15.30 -3.58 12.01
N ARG A 135 -15.74 -4.58 11.23
CA ARG A 135 -16.83 -5.48 11.63
C ARG A 135 -16.63 -6.09 13.02
N GLN A 136 -15.43 -6.64 13.28
CA GLN A 136 -15.13 -7.27 14.56
C GLN A 136 -15.25 -6.28 15.72
N GLU A 137 -14.79 -5.04 15.51
CA GLU A 137 -14.86 -4.01 16.55
C GLU A 137 -16.30 -3.51 16.75
N PHE A 138 -17.06 -3.39 15.67
CA PHE A 138 -18.47 -3.07 15.72
C PHE A 138 -19.23 -4.13 16.52
N GLU A 139 -19.08 -5.41 16.21
CA GLU A 139 -19.75 -6.51 16.93
C GLU A 139 -19.38 -6.51 18.42
N ARG A 140 -18.09 -6.29 18.74
CA ARG A 140 -17.61 -6.19 20.13
C ARG A 140 -18.25 -5.02 20.88
N ARG A 141 -18.23 -3.81 20.30
CA ARG A 141 -18.81 -2.61 20.94
C ARG A 141 -20.33 -2.65 20.96
N GLN A 142 -20.96 -3.15 19.91
CA GLN A 142 -22.40 -3.38 19.81
C GLN A 142 -22.87 -4.27 20.96
N ALA A 143 -22.22 -5.40 21.23
CA ALA A 143 -22.61 -6.27 22.34
C ALA A 143 -22.57 -5.55 23.69
N LEU A 144 -21.53 -4.73 23.94
CA LEU A 144 -21.42 -3.92 25.16
C LEU A 144 -22.51 -2.85 25.24
N LEU A 145 -22.80 -2.17 24.12
CA LEU A 145 -23.83 -1.13 24.03
C LEU A 145 -25.23 -1.70 24.21
N ILE A 146 -25.56 -2.83 23.58
CA ILE A 146 -26.84 -3.52 23.75
C ILE A 146 -27.04 -3.93 25.20
N ASN A 147 -26.02 -4.51 25.84
CA ASN A 147 -26.09 -4.86 27.26
C ASN A 147 -26.29 -3.61 28.15
N ALA A 148 -25.64 -2.50 27.83
CA ALA A 148 -25.82 -1.24 28.54
C ALA A 148 -27.21 -0.61 28.32
N MET A 149 -27.78 -0.71 27.11
CA MET A 149 -29.14 -0.25 26.79
C MET A 149 -30.18 -1.08 27.53
N ASN A 150 -30.06 -2.42 27.50
CA ASN A 150 -30.95 -3.33 28.21
C ASN A 150 -30.97 -3.02 29.72
N ARG A 151 -29.80 -2.75 30.32
CA ARG A 151 -29.71 -2.34 31.73
C ARG A 151 -30.42 -1.01 32.04
N ARG A 152 -30.58 -0.13 31.06
CA ARG A 152 -31.24 1.18 31.20
C ARG A 152 -32.68 1.17 30.64
N ASN A 153 -33.17 0.03 30.16
CA ASN A 153 -34.43 -0.09 29.44
C ASN A 153 -34.53 0.88 28.24
N GLU A 154 -33.41 1.11 27.56
CA GLU A 154 -33.30 1.92 26.35
C GLU A 154 -33.48 1.05 25.10
N THR A 155 -33.97 1.65 24.03
CA THR A 155 -34.01 1.04 22.69
C THR A 155 -32.93 1.63 21.80
N GLY A 156 -32.57 0.93 20.73
CA GLY A 156 -31.66 1.42 19.70
C GLY A 156 -32.14 1.02 18.31
N VAL A 157 -31.60 1.65 17.28
CA VAL A 157 -31.89 1.30 15.88
C VAL A 157 -30.59 1.00 15.16
N MET A 158 -30.54 -0.14 14.48
CA MET A 158 -29.49 -0.46 13.54
C MET A 158 -29.94 -0.09 12.13
N ILE A 159 -29.06 0.54 11.36
CA ILE A 159 -29.33 0.90 9.97
C ILE A 159 -28.21 0.35 9.10
N TYR A 160 -28.58 -0.42 8.08
CA TYR A 160 -27.67 -1.00 7.11
C TYR A 160 -27.81 -0.27 5.78
N PHE A 161 -26.67 0.00 5.15
CA PHE A 161 -26.56 0.61 3.83
C PHE A 161 -25.85 -0.40 2.92
N ASP A 162 -26.60 -1.00 2.00
CA ASP A 162 -26.12 -2.00 1.05
C ASP A 162 -25.83 -1.36 -0.32
N PHE A 163 -24.60 -1.56 -0.79
CA PHE A 163 -24.02 -1.05 -2.02
C PHE A 163 -23.79 -2.17 -3.07
N THR A 164 -24.47 -3.32 -2.95
CA THR A 164 -24.29 -4.46 -3.85
C THR A 164 -24.68 -4.13 -5.30
N SER A 165 -25.63 -3.21 -5.51
CA SER A 165 -26.06 -2.75 -6.84
C SER A 165 -24.97 -1.97 -7.60
N PHE A 166 -23.94 -1.47 -6.91
CA PHE A 166 -22.91 -0.63 -7.54
C PHE A 166 -21.86 -1.45 -8.28
N SER A 167 -21.40 -0.92 -9.42
CA SER A 167 -20.24 -1.44 -10.13
C SER A 167 -18.99 -1.43 -9.25
N LYS A 168 -18.05 -2.36 -9.50
CA LYS A 168 -16.77 -2.45 -8.76
C LYS A 168 -16.00 -1.12 -8.78
N TYR A 169 -16.08 -0.35 -9.86
CA TYR A 169 -15.33 0.89 -10.06
C TYR A 169 -15.91 2.08 -9.29
N THR A 170 -17.23 2.13 -9.10
CA THR A 170 -17.92 3.27 -8.46
C THR A 170 -18.16 3.03 -6.96
N LYS A 171 -18.27 1.76 -6.56
CA LYS A 171 -18.67 1.36 -5.21
C LYS A 171 -17.78 1.93 -4.11
N GLU A 172 -16.46 1.79 -4.25
CA GLU A 172 -15.51 2.21 -3.21
C GLU A 172 -15.62 3.71 -2.96
N SER A 173 -15.65 4.52 -4.03
CA SER A 173 -15.78 5.97 -3.93
C SER A 173 -17.10 6.42 -3.31
N VAL A 174 -18.22 5.79 -3.67
CA VAL A 174 -19.54 6.12 -3.10
C VAL A 174 -19.60 5.70 -1.63
N MET A 175 -19.12 4.49 -1.32
CA MET A 175 -19.13 3.96 0.05
C MET A 175 -18.25 4.79 0.98
N ASP A 176 -17.05 5.20 0.56
CA ASP A 176 -16.17 6.07 1.35
C ASP A 176 -16.77 7.46 1.57
N ARG A 177 -17.53 7.98 0.59
CA ARG A 177 -18.25 9.25 0.74
C ARG A 177 -19.37 9.12 1.76
N VAL A 178 -20.20 8.09 1.66
CA VAL A 178 -21.28 7.83 2.62
C VAL A 178 -20.72 7.58 4.01
N ALA A 179 -19.64 6.80 4.13
CA ALA A 179 -18.92 6.57 5.39
C ALA A 179 -18.54 7.88 6.09
N SER A 180 -17.92 8.80 5.36
CA SER A 180 -17.51 10.11 5.88
C SER A 180 -18.71 10.94 6.34
N LEU A 181 -19.81 10.92 5.58
CA LEU A 181 -21.04 11.62 5.93
C LEU A 181 -21.72 11.01 7.17
N LEU A 182 -21.68 9.68 7.32
CA LEU A 182 -22.22 8.97 8.48
C LEU A 182 -21.49 9.38 9.76
N VAL A 183 -20.16 9.30 9.77
CA VAL A 183 -19.35 9.68 10.95
C VAL A 183 -19.54 11.15 11.31
N GLY A 184 -19.73 12.04 10.34
CA GLY A 184 -20.05 13.45 10.59
C GLY A 184 -21.51 13.74 10.96
N THR A 185 -22.39 12.73 11.03
CA THR A 185 -23.83 12.91 11.31
C THR A 185 -24.27 12.20 12.60
N ILE A 186 -23.65 11.07 12.93
CA ILE A 186 -23.93 10.34 14.17
C ILE A 186 -23.20 10.97 15.38
N ARG A 187 -23.66 10.67 16.60
CA ARG A 187 -23.00 11.16 17.82
C ARG A 187 -21.77 10.30 18.12
N ALA A 188 -20.58 10.88 18.02
CA ALA A 188 -19.30 10.16 18.14
C ALA A 188 -19.15 9.34 19.43
N ASP A 189 -19.75 9.79 20.55
CA ASP A 189 -19.59 9.16 21.86
C ASP A 189 -20.63 8.07 22.18
N PHE A 190 -21.72 8.00 21.41
CA PHE A 190 -22.89 7.16 21.74
C PHE A 190 -23.30 6.23 20.61
N ASP A 191 -23.10 6.66 19.36
CA ASP A 191 -23.48 5.92 18.18
C ASP A 191 -22.24 5.25 17.57
N LEU A 192 -22.42 4.10 16.93
CA LEU A 192 -21.35 3.40 16.23
C LEU A 192 -21.57 3.49 14.73
N ALA A 193 -20.49 3.62 13.97
CA ALA A 193 -20.49 3.42 12.53
C ALA A 193 -19.36 2.48 12.13
N ALA A 194 -19.65 1.54 11.23
CA ALA A 194 -18.71 0.54 10.80
C ALA A 194 -18.91 0.16 9.34
N LYS A 195 -17.84 -0.38 8.74
CA LYS A 195 -17.96 -1.17 7.52
C LYS A 195 -18.19 -2.62 7.94
N TYR A 196 -19.37 -3.13 7.63
CA TYR A 196 -19.76 -4.49 8.00
C TYR A 196 -19.12 -5.51 7.05
N ASP A 197 -19.07 -5.21 5.76
CA ASP A 197 -18.38 -6.01 4.75
C ASP A 197 -17.98 -5.13 3.54
N ASN A 198 -17.56 -5.74 2.42
CA ASN A 198 -17.12 -4.99 1.24
C ASN A 198 -18.23 -4.20 0.51
N ASN A 199 -19.49 -4.48 0.82
CA ASN A 199 -20.66 -3.88 0.21
C ASN A 199 -21.60 -3.22 1.22
N THR A 200 -21.33 -3.31 2.52
CA THR A 200 -22.28 -2.90 3.56
C THR A 200 -21.64 -1.97 4.58
N LEU A 201 -22.27 -0.81 4.80
CA LEU A 201 -22.02 0.03 5.98
C LEU A 201 -23.14 -0.17 6.99
N VAL A 202 -22.81 -0.10 8.27
CA VAL A 202 -23.78 -0.24 9.36
C VAL A 202 -23.57 0.86 10.38
N ILE A 203 -24.67 1.39 10.89
CA ILE A 203 -24.67 2.25 12.07
C ILE A 203 -25.57 1.70 13.16
N LEU A 204 -25.18 1.90 14.41
CA LEU A 204 -26.00 1.64 15.59
C LEU A 204 -26.27 2.98 16.29
N LEU A 205 -27.55 3.32 16.39
CA LEU A 205 -28.02 4.52 17.09
C LEU A 205 -28.51 4.11 18.50
N GLN A 206 -27.82 4.57 19.53
CA GLN A 206 -28.19 4.28 20.93
C GLN A 206 -29.35 5.17 21.39
N ASN A 207 -30.22 4.66 22.28
CA ASN A 207 -31.32 5.41 22.90
C ASN A 207 -32.17 6.13 21.84
N THR A 208 -32.53 5.37 20.81
CA THR A 208 -33.16 5.85 19.59
C THR A 208 -34.27 4.87 19.17
N ASN A 209 -35.38 5.44 18.70
CA ASN A 209 -36.50 4.72 18.08
C ASN A 209 -36.58 5.06 16.58
N GLU A 210 -37.52 4.47 15.85
CA GLU A 210 -37.69 4.74 14.41
C GLU A 210 -37.83 6.24 14.09
N ALA A 211 -38.58 7.01 14.89
CA ALA A 211 -38.71 8.46 14.69
C ALA A 211 -37.37 9.20 14.86
N GLY A 212 -36.54 8.79 15.83
CA GLY A 212 -35.19 9.33 16.00
C GLY A 212 -34.23 8.90 14.88
N ALA A 213 -34.38 7.68 14.36
CA ALA A 213 -33.66 7.22 13.17
C ALA A 213 -34.02 8.06 11.94
N ASP A 214 -35.29 8.44 11.77
CA ASP A 214 -35.72 9.34 10.71
C ASP A 214 -35.08 10.73 10.82
N ILE A 215 -34.87 11.25 12.03
CA ILE A 215 -34.15 12.52 12.23
C ILE A 215 -32.69 12.40 11.77
N VAL A 216 -32.02 11.27 12.02
CA VAL A 216 -30.66 11.02 11.51
C VAL A 216 -30.68 10.93 9.98
N MET A 217 -31.62 10.20 9.41
CA MET A 217 -31.75 10.05 7.96
C MET A 217 -32.10 11.36 7.25
N ASN A 218 -32.96 12.19 7.85
CA ASN A 218 -33.30 13.53 7.34
C ASN A 218 -32.13 14.51 7.39
N ARG A 219 -31.16 14.31 8.31
CA ARG A 219 -29.90 15.05 8.31
C ARG A 219 -28.88 14.51 7.31
N LEU A 220 -28.91 13.20 7.05
CA LEU A 220 -27.99 12.53 6.15
C LEU A 220 -28.36 12.74 4.67
N LYS A 221 -29.64 12.60 4.32
CA LYS A 221 -30.17 12.70 2.95
C LYS A 221 -29.74 13.97 2.19
N PRO A 222 -29.93 15.20 2.73
CA PRO A 222 -29.51 16.40 2.01
C PRO A 222 -27.98 16.48 1.83
N LYS A 223 -27.20 15.92 2.76
CA LYS A 223 -25.74 15.83 2.60
C LYS A 223 -25.37 14.83 1.50
N MET A 224 -26.09 13.71 1.38
CA MET A 224 -25.88 12.76 0.30
C MET A 224 -26.21 13.40 -1.05
N GLU A 225 -27.33 14.12 -1.16
CA GLU A 225 -27.76 14.83 -2.38
C GLU A 225 -26.76 15.90 -2.83
N GLN A 226 -26.00 16.50 -1.91
CA GLN A 226 -24.94 17.47 -2.26
C GLN A 226 -23.74 16.81 -2.97
N TRP A 227 -23.48 15.54 -2.71
CA TRP A 227 -22.22 14.87 -3.10
C TRP A 227 -22.39 13.66 -4.00
N LEU A 228 -23.60 13.12 -4.10
CA LEU A 228 -23.94 11.93 -4.87
C LEU A 228 -25.03 12.29 -5.88
N ALA A 229 -24.95 11.68 -7.06
CA ALA A 229 -26.00 11.77 -8.06
C ALA A 229 -27.29 11.08 -7.57
N ALA A 230 -28.45 11.53 -8.05
CA ALA A 230 -29.73 11.01 -7.59
C ALA A 230 -29.89 9.51 -7.85
N GLU A 231 -29.36 9.01 -8.96
CA GLU A 231 -29.34 7.60 -9.34
C GLU A 231 -28.53 6.78 -8.33
N ALA A 232 -27.35 7.29 -7.94
CA ALA A 232 -26.51 6.65 -6.94
C ALA A 232 -27.22 6.57 -5.58
N ILE A 233 -28.00 7.58 -5.19
CA ILE A 233 -28.73 7.53 -3.91
C ILE A 233 -29.83 6.45 -3.94
N GLN A 234 -30.51 6.28 -5.08
CA GLN A 234 -31.55 5.25 -5.25
C GLN A 234 -30.98 3.83 -5.24
N ASP A 235 -29.75 3.64 -5.72
CA ASP A 235 -29.08 2.35 -5.76
C ASP A 235 -28.61 1.84 -4.39
N ILE A 236 -28.56 2.71 -3.37
CA ILE A 236 -28.23 2.35 -1.99
C ILE A 236 -29.47 1.76 -1.32
N LYS A 237 -29.44 0.46 -1.03
CA LYS A 237 -30.53 -0.21 -0.32
C LYS A 237 -30.35 0.01 1.18
N ILE A 238 -31.32 0.66 1.81
CA ILE A 238 -31.29 0.97 3.24
C ILE A 238 -32.30 0.07 3.96
N SER A 239 -31.84 -0.70 4.93
CA SER A 239 -32.70 -1.49 5.83
C SER A 239 -32.45 -1.10 7.28
N ARG A 240 -33.46 -1.30 8.13
CA ARG A 240 -33.40 -0.94 9.55
C ARG A 240 -33.87 -2.08 10.42
N GLU A 241 -33.30 -2.17 11.61
CA GLU A 241 -33.65 -3.14 12.63
C GLU A 241 -33.74 -2.46 14.00
N GLN A 242 -34.90 -2.54 14.64
CA GLN A 242 -35.09 -2.04 16.01
C GLN A 242 -34.47 -3.04 17.00
N ILE A 243 -33.61 -2.53 17.88
CA ILE A 243 -32.97 -3.25 18.97
C ILE A 243 -33.60 -2.81 20.29
N GLY A 244 -33.93 -3.77 21.15
CA GLY A 244 -34.60 -3.50 22.44
C GLY A 244 -36.13 -3.52 22.32
N ASN A 245 -36.78 -4.05 23.36
CA ASN A 245 -38.21 -4.31 23.52
C ASN A 245 -39.02 -4.64 22.25
N LYS A 246 -38.91 -5.90 21.80
CA LYS A 246 -40.14 -6.62 21.41
C LYS A 246 -40.92 -6.83 22.71
N GLY A 247 -42.04 -6.11 22.83
CA GLY A 247 -42.84 -6.07 24.04
C GLY A 247 -43.20 -7.45 24.58
N GLN A 248 -43.50 -7.48 25.88
CA GLN A 248 -44.25 -8.53 26.54
C GLN A 248 -45.28 -9.13 25.57
N THR A 249 -45.15 -10.42 25.26
CA THR A 249 -46.29 -11.23 24.83
C THR A 249 -47.21 -11.32 26.05
N LEU A 250 -48.10 -10.34 26.19
CA LEU A 250 -49.32 -10.52 26.98
C LEU A 250 -50.22 -11.44 26.16
N LEU A 251 -50.25 -12.72 26.56
CA LEU A 251 -51.43 -13.56 26.64
C LEU A 251 -51.10 -14.74 27.58
#